data_AF-G2HH92-F1
#
_entry.id   AF-G2HH92-F1
#
_cell.length_a   1.000
_cell.length_b   1.000
_cell.length_c   1.000
_cell.angle_alpha   90.00
_cell.angle_beta   90.00
_cell.angle_gamma   90.00
#
_symmetry.space_group_name_H-M   'P 1'
#
loop_
_entity.id
_entity.type
_entity.pdbx_description
1 polymer ?
#
loop_
_entity_poly.entity_id
_entity_poly.type
_entity_poly.pdbx_seq_one_letter_code
_entity_poly.pdbx_strand_id
1 'polypeptide(L)'
;MERLPVDLQYLPPDKQREPDADIRKMLVEAIMLLTATAPGRQQVRDQGAYLILRELHSWEPEPDVRTACEKLIQVLIGDEPERGMENLLEVQVPEDVEQQLQQLDCREQEQLEQEQLERELAPEPWVERATPT
;
A
#
# COMPACT_ATOMS: atom_id res chain seq x y z
N MET A 1 -1.56 -2.80 23.66
CA MET A 1 -2.27 -3.83 22.87
C MET A 1 -2.78 -3.13 21.65
N GLU A 2 -2.29 -3.50 20.46
CA GLU A 2 -2.90 -3.08 19.21
C GLU A 2 -4.32 -3.66 19.18
N ARG A 3 -5.33 -2.78 19.21
CA ARG A 3 -6.73 -3.19 19.23
C ARG A 3 -7.34 -2.75 17.92
N LEU A 4 -7.77 -3.72 17.12
CA LEU A 4 -8.55 -3.44 15.91
C LEU A 4 -9.83 -2.68 16.29
N PRO A 5 -10.32 -1.75 15.46
CA PRO A 5 -11.64 -1.16 15.60
C PRO A 5 -12.72 -2.24 15.77
N VAL A 6 -13.79 -1.91 16.51
CA VAL A 6 -14.90 -2.87 16.77
C VAL A 6 -15.50 -3.39 15.46
N ASP A 7 -15.64 -2.53 14.46
CA ASP A 7 -16.22 -2.87 13.16
C ASP A 7 -15.36 -3.84 12.34
N LEU A 8 -14.08 -4.01 12.70
CA LEU A 8 -13.15 -4.94 12.05
C LEU A 8 -12.97 -6.25 12.84
N GLN A 9 -13.63 -6.38 13.99
CA GLN A 9 -13.60 -7.60 14.80
C GLN A 9 -14.75 -8.53 14.40
N TYR A 10 -14.50 -9.84 14.40
CA TYR A 10 -15.51 -10.88 14.14
C TYR A 10 -16.27 -10.69 12.82
N LEU A 11 -15.55 -10.34 11.76
CA LEU A 11 -16.12 -10.24 10.42
C LEU A 11 -16.73 -11.58 10.00
N PRO A 12 -17.85 -11.55 9.25
CA PRO A 12 -18.50 -12.77 8.79
C PRO A 12 -17.61 -13.49 7.76
N PRO A 13 -17.77 -14.82 7.60
CA PRO A 13 -16.87 -15.64 6.76
C PRO A 13 -16.94 -15.29 5.27
N ASP A 14 -18.00 -14.63 4.83
CA ASP A 14 -18.21 -14.15 3.47
C ASP A 14 -17.64 -12.75 3.20
N LYS A 15 -17.07 -12.07 4.21
CA LYS A 15 -16.43 -10.76 4.02
C LYS A 15 -15.26 -10.85 3.04
N GLN A 16 -15.40 -10.18 1.90
CA GLN A 16 -14.35 -10.04 0.90
C GLN A 16 -13.67 -8.67 0.96
N ARG A 17 -12.46 -8.57 0.38
CA ARG A 17 -11.82 -7.30 0.07
C ARG A 17 -12.57 -6.58 -1.06
N GLU A 18 -12.32 -5.29 -1.21
CA GLU A 18 -12.84 -4.52 -2.33
C GLU A 18 -12.32 -5.12 -3.65
N PRO A 19 -13.19 -5.53 -4.60
CA PRO A 19 -12.75 -6.12 -5.87
C PRO A 19 -12.03 -5.14 -6.80
N ASP A 20 -12.39 -3.85 -6.77
CA ASP A 20 -11.80 -2.85 -7.65
C ASP A 20 -10.42 -2.38 -7.13
N ALA A 21 -9.41 -2.52 -7.97
CA ALA A 21 -8.03 -2.17 -7.61
C ALA A 21 -7.82 -0.66 -7.44
N ASP A 22 -8.47 0.17 -8.24
CA ASP A 22 -8.37 1.62 -8.17
C ASP A 22 -9.00 2.12 -6.87
N ILE A 23 -10.10 1.51 -6.44
CA ILE A 23 -10.72 1.81 -5.14
C ILE A 23 -9.80 1.37 -3.99
N ARG A 24 -9.18 0.17 -4.07
CA ARG A 24 -8.19 -0.26 -3.06
C ARG A 24 -7.03 0.74 -2.96
N LYS A 25 -6.45 1.13 -4.10
CA LYS A 25 -5.35 2.12 -4.16
C LYS A 25 -5.77 3.45 -3.53
N MET A 26 -6.92 3.98 -3.93
CA MET A 26 -7.45 5.24 -3.42
C MET A 26 -7.62 5.21 -1.90
N LEU A 27 -8.14 4.11 -1.33
CA LEU A 27 -8.32 3.97 0.11
C LEU A 27 -6.97 3.95 0.86
N VAL A 28 -5.97 3.27 0.29
CA VAL A 28 -4.61 3.23 0.86
C VAL A 28 -3.97 4.62 0.83
N GLU A 29 -4.07 5.33 -0.29
CA GLU A 29 -3.59 6.71 -0.44
C GLU A 29 -4.33 7.69 0.49
N ALA A 30 -5.63 7.49 0.72
CA ALA A 30 -6.38 8.28 1.69
C ALA A 30 -5.84 8.09 3.12
N ILE A 31 -5.51 6.84 3.51
CA ILE A 31 -4.88 6.57 4.81
C ILE A 31 -3.48 7.19 4.86
N MET A 32 -2.71 7.15 3.76
CA MET A 32 -1.41 7.82 3.66
C MET A 32 -1.51 9.32 3.99
N LEU A 33 -2.51 10.01 3.44
CA LEU A 33 -2.74 11.42 3.73
C LEU A 33 -3.08 11.66 5.21
N LEU A 34 -3.86 10.78 5.84
CA LEU A 34 -4.13 10.85 7.29
C LEU A 34 -2.85 10.67 8.12
N THR A 35 -1.88 9.91 7.62
CA THR A 35 -0.57 9.69 8.25
C THR A 35 0.48 10.76 7.94
N ALA A 36 0.11 11.86 7.27
CA ALA A 36 1.03 12.98 7.03
C ALA A 36 1.56 13.61 8.32
N THR A 37 0.75 13.66 9.38
CA THR A 37 1.11 14.27 10.67
C THR A 37 1.40 13.22 11.75
N ALA A 38 2.24 13.55 12.73
CA ALA A 38 2.58 12.65 13.83
C ALA A 38 1.35 12.16 14.63
N PRO A 39 0.36 13.01 15.00
CA PRO A 39 -0.86 12.54 15.65
C PRO A 39 -1.68 11.59 14.79
N GLY A 40 -1.73 11.85 13.48
CA GLY A 40 -2.41 10.99 12.50
C GLY A 40 -1.76 9.61 12.39
N ARG A 41 -0.42 9.55 12.28
CA ARG A 41 0.35 8.29 12.33
C ARG A 41 0.07 7.52 13.60
N GLN A 42 0.14 8.19 14.75
CA GLN A 42 -0.10 7.53 16.03
C GLN A 42 -1.51 6.94 16.11
N GLN A 43 -2.52 7.72 15.70
CA GLN A 43 -3.90 7.24 15.68
C GLN A 43 -4.07 6.01 14.77
N VAL A 44 -3.49 6.02 13.57
CA VAL A 44 -3.56 4.88 12.64
C VAL A 44 -2.83 3.65 13.19
N ARG A 45 -1.67 3.83 13.82
CA ARG A 45 -0.94 2.75 14.53
C ARG A 45 -1.75 2.16 15.67
N ASP A 46 -2.39 2.99 16.48
CA ASP A 46 -3.16 2.56 17.65
C ASP A 46 -4.37 1.70 17.27
N GLN A 47 -4.91 1.87 16.05
CA GLN A 47 -5.98 1.03 15.49
C GLN A 47 -5.48 -0.32 14.92
N GLY A 48 -4.19 -0.63 15.03
CA GLY A 48 -3.61 -1.88 14.52
C GLY A 48 -3.57 -1.96 12.99
N ALA A 49 -3.52 -0.83 12.30
CA ALA A 49 -3.56 -0.77 10.84
C ALA A 49 -2.42 -1.56 10.17
N TYR A 50 -1.23 -1.59 10.78
CA TYR A 50 -0.08 -2.35 10.26
C TYR A 50 -0.41 -3.83 10.02
N LEU A 51 -1.14 -4.47 10.94
CA LEU A 51 -1.52 -5.88 10.81
C LEU A 51 -2.36 -6.11 9.55
N ILE A 52 -3.34 -5.23 9.28
CA ILE A 52 -4.20 -5.32 8.11
C ILE A 52 -3.41 -5.05 6.84
N LEU A 53 -2.59 -3.99 6.84
CA LEU A 53 -1.82 -3.56 5.66
C LEU A 53 -0.79 -4.60 5.25
N ARG A 54 -0.14 -5.29 6.21
CA ARG A 54 0.79 -6.37 5.91
C ARG A 54 0.10 -7.54 5.20
N GLU A 55 -1.08 -7.95 5.68
CA GLU A 55 -1.86 -9.01 5.04
C GLU A 55 -2.49 -8.56 3.71
N LEU A 56 -2.78 -7.26 3.53
CA LEU A 56 -3.20 -6.69 2.25
C LEU A 56 -2.05 -6.75 1.25
N HIS A 57 -0.88 -6.21 1.62
CA HIS A 57 0.33 -6.20 0.78
C HIS A 57 0.72 -7.62 0.31
N SER A 58 0.70 -8.61 1.21
CA SER A 58 1.04 -9.99 0.86
C SER A 58 0.04 -10.65 -0.10
N TRP A 59 -1.23 -10.22 -0.09
CA TRP A 59 -2.29 -10.78 -0.92
C TRP A 59 -2.47 -10.04 -2.24
N GLU A 60 -2.12 -8.75 -2.29
CA GLU A 60 -2.49 -7.84 -3.37
C GLU A 60 -1.90 -8.25 -4.73
N PRO A 61 -2.77 -8.60 -5.71
CA PRO A 61 -2.30 -8.98 -7.05
C PRO A 61 -1.84 -7.79 -7.88
N GLU A 62 -2.37 -6.58 -7.63
CA GLU A 62 -2.04 -5.42 -8.44
C GLU A 62 -0.76 -4.73 -7.94
N PRO A 63 0.26 -4.61 -8.80
CA PRO A 63 1.57 -4.14 -8.36
C PRO A 63 1.50 -2.67 -7.89
N ASP A 64 0.72 -1.82 -8.55
CA ASP A 64 0.49 -0.43 -8.14
C ASP A 64 -0.10 -0.30 -6.74
N VAL A 65 -1.08 -1.14 -6.41
CA VAL A 65 -1.72 -1.14 -5.09
C VAL A 65 -0.75 -1.68 -4.03
N ARG A 66 0.04 -2.70 -4.40
CA ARG A 66 1.08 -3.27 -3.54
C ARG A 66 2.13 -2.23 -3.17
N THR A 67 2.63 -1.47 -4.14
CA THR A 67 3.57 -0.37 -3.92
C THR A 67 2.99 0.72 -3.02
N ALA A 68 1.74 1.13 -3.24
CA ALA A 68 1.06 2.09 -2.36
C ALA A 68 0.97 1.56 -0.91
N CYS A 69 0.66 0.27 -0.73
CA CYS A 69 0.62 -0.37 0.58
C CYS A 69 2.01 -0.40 1.23
N GLU A 70 3.06 -0.71 0.47
CA GLU A 70 4.43 -0.75 0.96
C GLU A 70 4.87 0.64 1.47
N LYS A 71 4.64 1.70 0.69
CA LYS A 71 4.95 3.07 1.10
C LYS A 71 4.24 3.43 2.40
N LEU A 72 2.96 3.06 2.55
CA LEU A 72 2.21 3.33 3.78
C LEU A 72 2.77 2.55 4.98
N ILE A 73 3.14 1.29 4.77
CA ILE A 73 3.79 0.49 5.80
C ILE A 73 5.10 1.15 6.25
N GLN A 74 5.93 1.60 5.31
CA GLN A 74 7.19 2.30 5.62
C GLN A 74 6.95 3.55 6.49
N VAL A 75 5.91 4.35 6.19
CA VAL A 75 5.53 5.52 7.00
C VAL A 75 5.09 5.13 8.41
N LEU A 76 4.38 3.99 8.57
CA LEU A 76 3.90 3.55 9.89
C LEU A 76 5.01 2.95 10.75
N ILE A 77 5.93 2.18 10.18
CA ILE A 77 7.03 1.54 10.92
C ILE A 77 8.24 2.46 11.13
N GLY A 78 8.34 3.52 10.33
CA GLY A 78 9.44 4.49 10.42
C GLY A 78 9.45 5.27 11.72
N ASP A 79 10.64 5.76 12.08
CA ASP A 79 10.82 6.63 13.23
C ASP A 79 10.10 7.97 13.02
N GLU A 80 9.61 8.55 14.11
CA GLU A 80 8.98 9.87 14.06
C GLU A 80 10.01 10.96 13.74
N PRO A 81 9.72 11.88 12.80
CA PRO A 81 10.60 13.00 12.49
C PRO A 81 10.89 13.90 13.70
N GLU A 82 11.94 14.71 13.59
CA GLU A 82 12.30 15.69 14.61
C GLU A 82 11.18 16.73 14.83
N ARG A 83 11.17 17.34 16.02
CA ARG A 83 10.20 18.40 16.35
C ARG A 83 10.31 19.54 15.35
N GLY A 84 9.19 19.88 14.72
CA GLY A 84 9.12 20.86 13.63
C GLY A 84 9.11 20.26 12.23
N MET A 85 9.29 18.94 12.09
CA MET A 85 9.14 18.17 10.84
C MET A 85 7.99 17.15 10.92
N GLU A 86 7.04 17.37 11.83
CA GLU A 86 6.00 16.40 12.16
C GLU A 86 5.00 16.18 11.02
N ASN A 87 4.79 17.19 10.18
CA ASN A 87 3.96 17.11 8.98
C ASN A 87 4.84 16.85 7.74
N LEU A 88 4.81 15.62 7.24
CA LEU A 88 5.61 15.15 6.11
C LEU A 88 5.31 15.92 4.80
N LEU A 89 4.14 16.56 4.69
CA LEU A 89 3.76 17.36 3.52
C LEU A 89 4.39 18.76 3.51
N GLU A 90 4.92 19.23 4.64
CA GLU A 90 5.49 20.57 4.79
C GLU A 90 7.01 20.56 4.96
N VAL A 91 7.64 19.38 4.98
CA VAL A 91 9.09 19.23 5.14
C VAL A 91 9.80 19.75 3.90
N GLN A 92 10.77 20.66 4.10
CA GLN A 92 11.66 21.11 3.04
C GLN A 92 12.72 20.05 2.79
N VAL A 93 12.72 19.47 1.59
CA VAL A 93 13.68 18.46 1.16
C VAL A 93 14.85 19.13 0.44
N PRO A 94 16.12 18.86 0.81
CA PRO A 94 17.28 19.33 0.07
C PRO A 94 17.27 18.85 -1.39
N GLU A 95 17.81 19.65 -2.31
CA GLU A 95 17.76 19.39 -3.76
C GLU A 95 18.43 18.06 -4.16
N ASP A 96 19.53 17.69 -3.50
CA ASP A 96 20.22 16.42 -3.73
C ASP A 96 19.38 15.21 -3.33
N VAL A 97 18.66 15.31 -2.22
CA VAL A 97 17.75 14.27 -1.74
C VAL A 97 16.51 14.19 -2.63
N GLU A 98 15.96 15.33 -3.04
CA GLU A 98 14.82 15.38 -3.98
C GLU A 98 15.16 14.69 -5.31
N GLN A 99 16.34 14.97 -5.89
CA GLN A 99 16.80 14.30 -7.11
C GLN A 99 16.97 12.79 -6.93
N GLN A 100 17.42 12.33 -5.76
CA GLN A 100 17.53 10.90 -5.45
C GLN A 100 16.15 10.25 -5.36
N LEU A 101 15.19 10.88 -4.68
CA LEU A 101 13.82 10.38 -4.58
C LEU A 101 13.15 10.28 -5.95
N GLN A 102 13.27 11.31 -6.78
CA GLN A 102 12.75 11.29 -8.16
C GLN A 102 13.35 10.15 -9.00
N GLN A 103 14.65 9.88 -8.86
CA GLN A 103 15.29 8.75 -9.55
C GLN A 103 14.77 7.39 -9.07
N LEU A 104 14.50 7.24 -7.77
CA LEU A 104 13.91 6.03 -7.21
C LEU A 104 12.47 5.84 -7.70
N ASP A 105 11.66 6.89 -7.67
CA ASP A 105 10.28 6.85 -8.17
C ASP A 105 10.23 6.50 -9.67
N CYS A 106 11.10 7.09 -10.51
CA CYS A 106 11.17 6.72 -11.92
C CYS A 106 11.50 5.25 -12.13
N ARG A 107 12.49 4.71 -11.38
CA ARG A 107 12.87 3.28 -11.48
C ARG A 107 11.76 2.36 -11.02
N GLU A 108 11.07 2.72 -9.94
CA GLU A 108 9.93 1.97 -9.44
C GLU A 108 8.81 1.94 -10.49
N GLN A 109 8.50 3.08 -11.10
CA GLN A 109 7.49 3.16 -12.14
C GLN A 109 7.84 2.34 -13.38
N GLU A 110 9.10 2.36 -13.82
CA GLU A 110 9.58 1.50 -14.91
C GLU A 110 9.44 0.00 -14.58
N GLN A 111 9.70 -0.40 -13.33
CA GLN A 111 9.53 -1.79 -12.88
C GLN A 111 8.06 -2.20 -12.88
N LEU A 112 7.17 -1.32 -12.42
CA LEU A 112 5.73 -1.56 -12.43
C LEU A 112 5.21 -1.72 -13.87
N GLU A 113 5.62 -0.83 -14.78
CA GLU A 113 5.25 -0.91 -16.19
C GLU A 113 5.75 -2.20 -16.85
N GLN A 114 6.96 -2.65 -16.51
CA GLN A 114 7.51 -3.93 -16.98
C GLN A 114 6.71 -5.12 -16.43
N GLU A 115 6.42 -5.16 -15.13
CA GLU A 115 5.61 -6.23 -14.51
C GLU A 115 4.20 -6.29 -15.13
N GLN A 116 3.58 -5.12 -15.35
CA GLN A 116 2.28 -5.04 -16.02
C GLN A 116 2.34 -5.58 -17.45
N LEU A 117 3.33 -5.15 -18.24
CA LEU A 117 3.51 -5.61 -19.62
C LEU A 117 3.78 -7.13 -19.67
N GLU A 118 4.62 -7.65 -18.78
CA GLU A 118 4.86 -9.08 -18.66
C GLU A 118 3.58 -9.84 -18.33
N ARG A 119 2.73 -9.29 -17.45
CA ARG A 119 1.44 -9.88 -17.09
C ARG A 119 0.45 -9.88 -18.25
N GLU A 120 0.42 -8.82 -19.06
CA GLU A 120 -0.41 -8.73 -20.27
C GLU A 120 0.07 -9.67 -21.38
N LEU A 121 1.38 -9.87 -21.52
CA LEU A 121 1.99 -10.75 -22.52
C LEU A 121 2.04 -12.22 -22.09
N ALA A 122 1.85 -12.50 -20.79
CA ALA A 122 1.85 -13.85 -20.26
C ALA A 122 0.72 -14.67 -20.90
N PRO A 123 1.03 -15.81 -21.54
CA PRO A 123 0.00 -16.66 -22.13
C PRO A 123 -0.87 -17.26 -21.01
N GLU A 124 -2.20 -17.21 -21.20
CA GLU A 124 -3.18 -17.90 -20.34
C GLU A 124 -2.72 -19.35 -20.10
N PRO A 125 -2.60 -19.81 -18.83
CA PRO A 125 -2.26 -21.20 -18.54
C PRO A 125 -3.41 -22.08 -19.01
N TRP A 126 -3.22 -22.65 -20.21
CA TRP A 126 -3.99 -23.73 -20.86
C TRP A 126 -5.40 -23.97 -20.31
N VAL A 127 -6.41 -23.50 -21.04
CA VAL A 127 -7.74 -24.13 -21.04
C VAL A 127 -7.55 -25.58 -21.51
N GLU A 128 -7.31 -26.49 -20.57
CA GLU A 128 -7.39 -27.92 -20.80
C GLU A 128 -8.87 -28.23 -20.99
N ARG A 129 -9.29 -28.10 -22.25
CA ARG A 129 -10.64 -28.43 -22.71
C ARG A 129 -10.95 -29.84 -22.25
N ALA A 130 -12.04 -29.95 -21.50
CA ALA A 130 -12.71 -31.19 -21.15
C ALA A 130 -12.57 -32.24 -22.27
N THR A 131 -11.92 -33.36 -21.96
CA THR A 131 -12.15 -34.61 -22.68
C THR A 131 -13.43 -35.23 -22.11
N PRO A 132 -14.47 -35.46 -22.94
CA PRO A 132 -15.63 -36.21 -22.49
C PRO A 132 -15.28 -37.70 -22.52
N THR A 133 -15.45 -38.39 -21.40
CA THR A 133 -15.66 -39.84 -21.39
C THR A 133 -16.70 -40.17 -20.33
#